data_AF-A0A7R9MHF5-F1
#
_entry.id   AF-A0A7R9MHF5-F1
#
_cell.length_a   1.000
_cell.length_b   1.000
_cell.length_c   1.000
_cell.angle_alpha   90.00
_cell.angle_beta   90.00
_cell.angle_gamma   90.00
#
_symmetry.space_group_name_H-M   'P 1'
#
loop_
_entity.id
_entity.type
_entity.pdbx_description
1 polymer ?
#
loop_
_entity_poly.entity_id
_entity_poly.type
_entity_poly.pdbx_seq_one_letter_code
_entity_poly.pdbx_strand_id
1 'polypeptide(L)'
;MATNIIRDYYSTNGIEYNMGRVPIGGADFSPRFYTYDDDHQGDFKLSTFKIQQEDYNLKMPYIKLAHNMTANKLTLFGSPWSSPTWMKHEGPYGPLNGGPLIGQPGQQYFKAWANYFVKFLDAYKSNGIQFWGLTVQNEPRIAYHCYGNGKVWDDLELLHERYPDQFVLSTECCQEFSKRPTRTVMELGRWEHAQNLQHWTRGWVEWNLVLDMYGEPNWANMSALAPIHVNHTANEYYKDSTFYILGHFSKFLVKDSVRVGAKADKSVNNFSYVAFVRPNDNATVLVVYNLGDKPQEFTIVDKSVGHINSRMEARSVQTYIYWD
;
A
#
# COMPACT_ATOMS: atom_id res chain seq x y z
N MET A 1 -1.35 11.41 -20.37
CA MET A 1 -0.47 10.97 -19.26
C MET A 1 -1.15 10.00 -18.30
N ALA A 2 -2.21 10.38 -17.59
CA ALA A 2 -2.83 9.56 -16.54
C ALA A 2 -3.18 8.11 -16.97
N THR A 3 -3.76 7.94 -18.16
CA THR A 3 -4.06 6.60 -18.71
C THR A 3 -2.83 5.70 -18.83
N ASN A 4 -1.66 6.27 -19.20
CA ASN A 4 -0.42 5.50 -19.30
C ASN A 4 0.09 5.08 -17.92
N ILE A 5 -0.04 5.96 -16.92
CA ILE A 5 0.35 5.68 -15.54
C ILE A 5 -0.53 4.57 -14.94
N ILE A 6 -1.85 4.64 -15.12
CA ILE A 6 -2.75 3.58 -14.65
C ILE A 6 -2.49 2.26 -15.39
N ARG A 7 -2.18 2.32 -16.70
CA ARG A 7 -1.76 1.14 -17.46
C ARG A 7 -0.47 0.54 -16.92
N ASP A 8 0.51 1.38 -16.58
CA ASP A 8 1.79 0.94 -16.01
C ASP A 8 1.60 0.22 -14.67
N TYR A 9 0.67 0.66 -13.82
CA TYR A 9 0.37 -0.02 -12.56
C TYR A 9 -0.48 -1.28 -12.74
N TYR A 10 -1.60 -1.20 -13.45
CA TYR A 10 -2.67 -2.21 -13.34
C TYR A 10 -2.77 -3.17 -14.52
N SER A 11 -2.27 -2.81 -15.71
CA SER A 11 -2.42 -3.66 -16.89
C SER A 11 -1.37 -4.76 -16.98
N THR A 12 -1.60 -5.76 -17.85
CA THR A 12 -0.65 -6.83 -18.19
C THR A 12 0.65 -6.34 -18.85
N ASN A 13 0.62 -5.16 -19.48
CA ASN A 13 1.81 -4.49 -20.00
C ASN A 13 2.56 -3.68 -18.91
N GLY A 14 2.04 -3.66 -17.69
CA GLY A 14 2.59 -2.99 -16.52
C GLY A 14 3.02 -3.99 -15.44
N ILE A 15 2.90 -3.57 -14.18
CA ILE A 15 3.25 -4.37 -12.99
C ILE A 15 2.05 -5.09 -12.34
N GLU A 16 0.87 -5.02 -12.95
CA GLU A 16 -0.31 -5.84 -12.61
C GLU A 16 -0.79 -5.76 -11.15
N TYR A 17 -0.75 -4.56 -10.57
CA TYR A 17 -1.39 -4.28 -9.28
C TYR A 17 -2.82 -4.83 -9.22
N ASN A 18 -3.17 -5.38 -8.06
CA ASN A 18 -4.48 -5.98 -7.82
C ASN A 18 -5.14 -5.49 -6.52
N MET A 19 -4.51 -4.56 -5.79
CA MET A 19 -5.06 -3.96 -4.57
C MET A 19 -4.93 -2.44 -4.59
N GLY A 20 -5.88 -1.75 -3.95
CA GLY A 20 -5.85 -0.30 -3.77
C GLY A 20 -6.44 0.12 -2.44
N ARG A 21 -5.82 1.11 -1.80
CA ARG A 21 -6.31 1.77 -0.59
C ARG A 21 -7.00 3.08 -0.97
N VAL A 22 -8.19 3.32 -0.45
CA VAL A 22 -8.96 4.54 -0.72
C VAL A 22 -9.21 5.28 0.60
N PRO A 23 -8.76 6.54 0.73
CA PRO A 23 -9.16 7.37 1.86
C PRO A 23 -10.67 7.53 1.94
N ILE A 24 -11.23 7.42 3.14
CA ILE A 24 -12.64 7.76 3.41
C ILE A 24 -12.67 9.22 3.88
N GLY A 25 -13.13 10.11 3.00
CA GLY A 25 -12.98 11.56 3.17
C GLY A 25 -11.60 12.04 2.70
N GLY A 26 -11.15 13.17 3.25
CA GLY A 26 -9.83 13.73 3.02
C GLY A 26 -8.73 13.03 3.83
N ALA A 27 -7.54 13.02 3.25
CA ALA A 27 -6.27 12.61 3.85
C ALA A 27 -5.30 13.79 3.84
N ASP A 28 -4.13 13.63 4.44
CA ASP A 28 -2.98 14.54 4.30
C ASP A 28 -2.64 14.88 2.83
N PHE A 29 -2.63 13.87 1.95
CA PHE A 29 -2.48 14.02 0.49
C PHE A 29 -3.80 14.31 -0.22
N SER A 30 -4.57 15.24 0.33
CA SER A 30 -5.74 15.83 -0.33
C SER A 30 -5.50 17.31 -0.61
N PRO A 31 -6.24 17.94 -1.53
CA PRO A 31 -6.10 19.38 -1.79
C PRO A 31 -6.57 20.26 -0.61
N ARG A 32 -7.36 19.71 0.31
CA ARG A 32 -7.88 20.36 1.51
C ARG A 32 -8.25 19.32 2.57
N PHE A 33 -8.43 19.76 3.82
CA PHE A 33 -9.13 18.97 4.82
C PHE A 33 -10.63 18.92 4.52
N TYR A 34 -11.25 17.75 4.63
CA TYR A 34 -12.70 17.56 4.57
C TYR A 34 -13.13 16.18 5.05
N THR A 35 -14.39 16.07 5.45
CA THR A 35 -15.13 14.83 5.64
C THR A 35 -16.39 14.81 4.77
N TYR A 36 -17.23 13.79 4.91
CA TYR A 36 -18.49 13.68 4.19
C TYR A 36 -19.67 14.31 4.93
N ASP A 37 -19.49 14.83 6.16
CA ASP A 37 -20.59 15.37 6.96
C ASP A 37 -20.14 16.57 7.82
N ASP A 38 -19.57 17.58 7.16
CA ASP A 38 -19.04 18.79 7.80
C ASP A 38 -20.05 19.94 7.92
N ASP A 39 -21.16 19.90 7.16
CA ASP A 39 -22.07 21.05 7.01
C ASP A 39 -22.92 21.32 8.25
N HIS A 40 -23.23 20.29 9.07
CA HIS A 40 -24.12 20.41 10.22
C HIS A 40 -23.54 19.75 11.47
N GLN A 41 -23.30 20.57 12.50
CA GLN A 41 -22.86 20.09 13.81
C GLN A 41 -23.96 19.24 14.46
N GLY A 42 -23.60 18.04 14.95
CA GLY A 42 -24.55 17.17 15.65
C GLY A 42 -25.53 16.43 14.73
N ASP A 43 -25.21 16.24 13.45
CA ASP A 43 -26.01 15.42 12.54
C ASP A 43 -25.86 13.92 12.80
N PHE A 44 -26.37 13.45 13.93
CA PHE A 44 -26.33 12.03 14.32
C PHE A 44 -27.08 11.10 13.36
N LYS A 45 -27.95 11.65 12.50
CA LYS A 45 -28.69 10.90 11.47
C LYS A 45 -27.95 10.90 10.13
N LEU A 46 -26.84 11.63 10.01
CA LEU A 46 -26.07 11.81 8.78
C LEU A 46 -26.96 12.25 7.62
N SER A 47 -27.94 13.11 7.89
CA SER A 47 -28.88 13.64 6.92
C SER A 47 -28.21 14.49 5.84
N THR A 48 -27.07 15.10 6.15
CA THR A 48 -26.29 15.93 5.22
C THR A 48 -25.04 15.25 4.67
N PHE A 49 -24.87 13.95 4.97
CA PHE A 49 -23.78 13.16 4.43
C PHE A 49 -23.75 13.24 2.89
N LYS A 50 -22.60 13.65 2.35
CA LYS A 50 -22.35 13.71 0.92
C LYS A 50 -20.89 13.37 0.62
N ILE A 51 -20.69 12.41 -0.29
CA ILE A 51 -19.39 12.22 -0.94
C ILE A 51 -19.05 13.47 -1.76
N GLN A 52 -17.75 13.76 -1.89
CA GLN A 52 -17.30 15.09 -2.28
C GLN A 52 -16.84 15.13 -3.74
N GLN A 53 -16.62 16.35 -4.23
CA GLN A 53 -16.06 16.66 -5.55
C GLN A 53 -14.84 15.76 -5.85
N GLU A 54 -13.93 15.63 -4.89
CA GLU A 54 -12.70 14.88 -5.00
C GLU A 54 -12.94 13.38 -5.25
N ASP A 55 -14.04 12.83 -4.72
CA ASP A 55 -14.44 11.45 -5.02
C ASP A 55 -14.90 11.32 -6.47
N TYR A 56 -15.83 12.19 -6.89
CA TYR A 56 -16.46 12.10 -8.21
C TYR A 56 -15.49 12.39 -9.35
N ASN A 57 -14.62 13.38 -9.19
CA ASN A 57 -13.82 13.89 -10.30
C ASN A 57 -12.39 13.36 -10.30
N LEU A 58 -11.91 12.82 -9.17
CA LEU A 58 -10.55 12.28 -9.06
C LEU A 58 -10.56 10.79 -8.72
N LYS A 59 -11.04 10.40 -7.52
CA LYS A 59 -10.86 9.02 -7.03
C LYS A 59 -11.63 8.00 -7.87
N MET A 60 -12.94 8.18 -8.05
CA MET A 60 -13.80 7.21 -8.73
C MET A 60 -13.43 7.00 -10.20
N PRO A 61 -13.13 8.04 -11.01
CA PRO A 61 -12.71 7.86 -12.40
C PRO A 61 -11.44 7.02 -12.53
N TYR A 62 -10.42 7.26 -11.70
CA TYR A 62 -9.18 6.49 -11.75
C TYR A 62 -9.33 5.07 -11.20
N ILE A 63 -10.17 4.86 -10.18
CA ILE A 63 -10.51 3.51 -9.70
C ILE A 63 -11.20 2.71 -10.82
N LYS A 64 -12.17 3.30 -11.52
CA LYS A 64 -12.86 2.65 -12.65
C LYS A 64 -11.91 2.37 -13.81
N LEU A 65 -10.98 3.29 -14.09
CA LEU A 65 -9.95 3.07 -15.11
C LEU A 65 -9.03 1.90 -14.74
N ALA A 66 -8.56 1.84 -13.49
CA ALA A 66 -7.74 0.74 -12.99
C ALA A 66 -8.51 -0.59 -13.04
N HIS A 67 -9.77 -0.60 -12.62
CA HIS A 67 -10.65 -1.78 -12.66
C HIS A 67 -10.80 -2.33 -14.09
N ASN A 68 -10.93 -1.46 -15.08
CA ASN A 68 -11.06 -1.87 -16.49
C ASN A 68 -9.74 -2.32 -17.12
N MET A 69 -8.58 -1.95 -16.54
CA MET A 69 -7.26 -2.27 -17.09
C MET A 69 -6.64 -3.53 -16.50
N THR A 70 -7.02 -3.89 -15.28
CA THR A 70 -6.45 -5.05 -14.62
C THR A 70 -7.00 -6.35 -15.20
N ALA A 71 -6.10 -7.30 -15.47
CA ALA A 71 -6.49 -8.68 -15.77
C ALA A 71 -6.87 -9.45 -14.50
N ASN A 72 -6.56 -8.88 -13.33
CA ASN A 72 -6.87 -9.42 -12.02
C ASN A 72 -8.15 -8.77 -11.46
N LYS A 73 -8.70 -9.32 -10.38
CA LYS A 73 -9.76 -8.63 -9.64
C LYS A 73 -9.14 -7.53 -8.77
N LEU A 74 -9.41 -6.26 -9.09
CA LEU A 74 -9.02 -5.14 -8.23
C LEU A 74 -9.74 -5.21 -6.88
N THR A 75 -8.96 -5.37 -5.81
CA THR A 75 -9.41 -5.44 -4.43
C THR A 75 -9.23 -4.09 -3.76
N LEU A 76 -10.29 -3.50 -3.24
CA LEU A 76 -10.23 -2.18 -2.60
C LEU A 76 -10.49 -2.27 -1.10
N PHE A 77 -9.78 -1.48 -0.30
CA PHE A 77 -10.18 -1.24 1.08
C PHE A 77 -10.18 0.26 1.41
N GLY A 78 -11.08 0.64 2.32
CA GLY A 78 -11.24 2.03 2.78
C GLY A 78 -10.55 2.26 4.12
N SER A 79 -9.97 3.44 4.32
CA SER A 79 -9.43 3.88 5.61
C SER A 79 -9.75 5.36 5.86
N PRO A 80 -10.40 5.75 6.96
CA PRO A 80 -10.61 7.16 7.30
C PRO A 80 -9.40 7.74 8.03
N TRP A 81 -9.07 9.01 7.76
CA TRP A 81 -8.07 9.74 8.56
C TRP A 81 -8.70 10.48 9.73
N SER A 82 -9.95 10.93 9.58
CA SER A 82 -10.66 11.64 10.64
C SER A 82 -12.16 11.41 10.51
N SER A 83 -12.84 11.35 11.66
CA SER A 83 -14.28 11.61 11.72
C SER A 83 -14.56 13.10 11.48
N PRO A 84 -15.82 13.47 11.17
CA PRO A 84 -16.28 14.85 11.25
C PRO A 84 -15.88 15.48 12.59
N THR A 85 -15.52 16.77 12.57
CA THR A 85 -14.98 17.48 13.74
C THR A 85 -15.97 17.49 14.91
N TRP A 86 -17.27 17.55 14.62
CA TRP A 86 -18.33 17.53 15.63
C TRP A 86 -18.48 16.20 16.37
N MET A 87 -17.88 15.11 15.86
CA MET A 87 -17.93 13.79 16.49
C MET A 87 -16.81 13.52 17.50
N LYS A 88 -15.80 14.39 17.56
CA LYS A 88 -14.57 14.16 18.33
C LYS A 88 -14.22 15.34 19.21
N HIS A 89 -13.45 15.06 20.26
CA HIS A 89 -12.78 16.13 20.99
C HIS A 89 -11.67 16.74 20.13
N GLU A 90 -11.29 17.99 20.40
CA GLU A 90 -10.13 18.58 19.73
C GLU A 90 -8.85 17.84 20.09
N GLY A 91 -8.00 17.63 19.08
CA GLY A 91 -6.66 17.08 19.29
C GLY A 91 -5.70 18.11 19.88
N PRO A 92 -4.54 17.67 20.40
CA PRO A 92 -3.55 18.52 21.05
C PRO A 92 -2.94 19.60 20.14
N TYR A 93 -3.15 19.52 18.82
CA TYR A 93 -2.64 20.49 17.84
C TYR A 93 -3.77 21.12 16.99
N GLY A 94 -4.99 21.18 17.55
CA GLY A 94 -6.15 21.82 16.94
C GLY A 94 -7.18 20.85 16.34
N PRO A 95 -8.32 21.36 15.84
CA PRO A 95 -9.47 20.56 15.42
C PRO A 95 -9.19 19.63 14.22
N LEU A 96 -8.17 19.99 13.42
CA LEU A 96 -7.72 19.21 12.26
C LEU A 96 -6.72 18.09 12.65
N ASN A 97 -6.16 18.11 13.87
CA ASN A 97 -5.09 17.21 14.32
C ASN A 97 -5.59 16.14 15.30
N GLY A 98 -6.66 15.44 14.91
CA GLY A 98 -7.15 14.25 15.62
C GLY A 98 -8.06 14.56 16.82
N GLY A 99 -7.97 13.71 17.85
CA GLY A 99 -8.83 13.66 19.03
C GLY A 99 -9.79 12.45 19.03
N PRO A 100 -10.05 11.81 20.19
CA PRO A 100 -10.92 10.64 20.25
C PRO A 100 -12.38 11.05 20.02
N LEU A 101 -13.17 10.08 19.54
CA LEU A 101 -14.63 10.24 19.48
C LEU A 101 -15.20 10.58 20.86
N ILE A 102 -16.22 11.43 20.89
CA ILE A 102 -16.89 11.83 22.12
C ILE A 102 -17.68 10.64 22.70
N GLY A 103 -17.54 10.41 24.00
CA GLY A 103 -18.29 9.36 24.71
C GLY A 103 -17.63 7.98 24.65
N GLN A 104 -18.44 6.92 24.65
CA GLN A 104 -18.01 5.52 24.74
C GLN A 104 -18.61 4.64 23.63
N PRO A 105 -17.99 3.49 23.28
CA PRO A 105 -18.56 2.52 22.35
C PRO A 105 -20.03 2.19 22.67
N GLY A 106 -20.89 2.21 21.65
CA GLY A 106 -22.34 2.00 21.79
C GLY A 106 -23.17 3.27 22.04
N GLN A 107 -22.53 4.40 22.34
CA GLN A 107 -23.20 5.70 22.46
C GLN A 107 -23.38 6.40 21.10
N GLN A 108 -24.08 7.54 21.11
CA GLN A 108 -24.55 8.21 19.88
C GLN A 108 -23.45 8.57 18.89
N TYR A 109 -22.30 9.09 19.34
CA TYR A 109 -21.19 9.47 18.46
C TYR A 109 -20.54 8.25 17.81
N PHE A 110 -20.32 7.18 18.56
CA PHE A 110 -19.79 5.92 18.04
C PHE A 110 -20.76 5.26 17.05
N LYS A 111 -22.07 5.33 17.31
CA LYS A 111 -23.11 4.85 16.39
C LYS A 111 -23.17 5.68 15.10
N ALA A 112 -23.12 7.00 15.21
CA ALA A 112 -23.07 7.89 14.05
C ALA A 112 -21.81 7.64 13.20
N TRP A 113 -20.65 7.45 13.85
CA TRP A 113 -19.41 7.09 13.16
C TRP A 113 -19.49 5.73 12.46
N ALA A 114 -20.08 4.71 13.09
CA ALA A 114 -20.30 3.42 12.44
C ALA A 114 -21.22 3.55 11.20
N ASN A 115 -22.32 4.32 11.31
CA ASN A 115 -23.23 4.59 10.20
C ASN A 115 -22.55 5.39 9.06
N TYR A 116 -21.55 6.21 9.37
CA TYR A 116 -20.78 6.95 8.38
C TYR A 116 -20.03 6.02 7.42
N PHE A 117 -19.45 4.91 7.92
CA PHE A 117 -18.86 3.89 7.05
C PHE A 117 -19.89 3.21 6.15
N VAL A 118 -21.09 2.92 6.67
CA VAL A 118 -22.17 2.32 5.88
C VAL A 118 -22.57 3.26 4.74
N LYS A 119 -22.77 4.55 5.03
CA LYS A 119 -23.08 5.55 4.00
C LYS A 119 -21.98 5.71 2.96
N PHE A 120 -20.71 5.65 3.36
CA PHE A 120 -19.59 5.63 2.43
C PHE A 120 -19.65 4.41 1.49
N LEU A 121 -19.85 3.21 2.04
CA LEU A 121 -19.97 1.98 1.25
C LEU A 121 -21.15 2.03 0.28
N ASP A 122 -22.31 2.50 0.74
CA ASP A 122 -23.51 2.66 -0.10
C ASP A 122 -23.29 3.67 -1.23
N ALA A 123 -22.65 4.81 -0.94
CA ALA A 123 -22.36 5.85 -1.91
C ALA A 123 -21.36 5.41 -2.99
N TYR A 124 -20.32 4.64 -2.63
CA TYR A 124 -19.39 4.07 -3.62
C TYR A 124 -20.03 2.92 -4.41
N LYS A 125 -20.85 2.08 -3.74
CA LYS A 125 -21.58 0.98 -4.39
C LYS A 125 -22.58 1.50 -5.42
N SER A 126 -23.31 2.58 -5.13
CA SER A 126 -24.22 3.22 -6.10
C SER A 126 -23.50 3.79 -7.32
N ASN A 127 -22.19 4.06 -7.19
CA ASN A 127 -21.30 4.46 -8.27
C ASN A 127 -20.56 3.28 -8.93
N GLY A 128 -20.92 2.04 -8.62
CA GLY A 128 -20.34 0.83 -9.21
C GLY A 128 -18.98 0.42 -8.63
N ILE A 129 -18.59 0.94 -7.47
CA ILE A 129 -17.32 0.60 -6.81
C ILE A 129 -17.61 -0.13 -5.51
N GLN A 130 -17.00 -1.31 -5.34
CA GLN A 130 -17.17 -2.14 -4.14
C GLN A 130 -15.86 -2.27 -3.38
N PHE A 131 -15.96 -2.35 -2.06
CA PHE A 131 -14.83 -2.55 -1.16
C PHE A 131 -14.83 -3.98 -0.61
N TRP A 132 -13.65 -4.57 -0.58
CA TRP A 132 -13.37 -5.85 0.07
C TRP A 132 -13.25 -5.70 1.59
N GLY A 133 -12.69 -4.59 2.07
CA GLY A 133 -12.44 -4.38 3.48
C GLY A 133 -12.40 -2.91 3.89
N LEU A 134 -12.30 -2.69 5.19
CA LEU A 134 -12.12 -1.38 5.82
C LEU A 134 -11.10 -1.52 6.95
N THR A 135 -10.30 -0.48 7.18
CA THR A 135 -9.64 -0.29 8.48
C THR A 135 -10.53 0.60 9.36
N VAL A 136 -10.42 0.47 10.68
CA VAL A 136 -11.25 1.24 11.61
C VAL A 136 -10.85 2.71 11.69
N GLN A 137 -9.58 3.01 11.44
CA GLN A 137 -8.97 4.33 11.51
C GLN A 137 -7.55 4.26 10.93
N ASN A 138 -7.10 5.30 10.23
CA ASN A 138 -5.68 5.46 9.87
C ASN A 138 -4.85 5.79 11.12
N GLU A 139 -3.74 5.09 11.32
CA GLU A 139 -2.74 5.35 12.37
C GLU A 139 -3.29 5.57 13.81
N PRO A 140 -4.16 4.69 14.36
CA PRO A 140 -4.67 4.84 15.74
C PRO A 140 -3.64 4.48 16.83
N ARG A 141 -2.32 4.50 16.52
CA ARG A 141 -1.17 4.06 17.33
C ARG A 141 -0.92 2.55 17.46
N ILE A 142 -1.86 1.70 17.03
CA ILE A 142 -1.67 0.24 16.99
C ILE A 142 -1.32 -0.29 15.58
N ALA A 143 -1.28 0.59 14.59
CA ALA A 143 -0.83 0.25 13.23
C ALA A 143 0.70 0.12 13.20
N TYR A 144 1.22 -0.74 12.32
CA TYR A 144 2.64 -0.77 11.99
C TYR A 144 2.84 -0.22 10.58
N HIS A 145 4.01 0.37 10.34
CA HIS A 145 4.41 0.91 9.05
C HIS A 145 5.79 0.36 8.70
N CYS A 146 6.04 0.14 7.41
CA CYS A 146 7.32 -0.41 6.93
C CYS A 146 8.54 0.48 7.27
N TYR A 147 8.30 1.77 7.58
CA TYR A 147 9.32 2.76 7.96
C TYR A 147 9.45 2.95 9.49
N GLY A 148 8.86 2.07 10.29
CA GLY A 148 9.00 2.07 11.75
C GLY A 148 10.43 1.73 12.22
N ASN A 149 10.73 2.02 13.50
CA ASN A 149 12.08 2.04 14.10
C ASN A 149 12.80 0.67 14.24
N GLY A 150 12.77 -0.19 13.22
CA GLY A 150 13.53 -1.45 13.15
C GLY A 150 13.02 -2.62 13.99
N LYS A 151 12.03 -2.41 14.87
CA LYS A 151 11.37 -3.46 15.69
C LYS A 151 10.16 -4.11 15.02
N VAL A 152 9.72 -3.59 13.89
CA VAL A 152 8.48 -4.02 13.22
C VAL A 152 8.49 -5.50 12.89
N TRP A 153 9.65 -6.05 12.52
CA TRP A 153 9.79 -7.47 12.17
C TRP A 153 9.61 -8.39 13.39
N ASP A 154 10.27 -8.07 14.51
CA ASP A 154 10.12 -8.83 15.76
C ASP A 154 8.67 -8.77 16.27
N ASP A 155 8.01 -7.61 16.14
CA ASP A 155 6.61 -7.43 16.54
C ASP A 155 5.66 -8.26 15.65
N LEU A 156 5.95 -8.39 14.35
CA LEU A 156 5.18 -9.22 13.42
C LEU A 156 5.36 -10.71 13.70
N GLU A 157 6.57 -11.16 14.03
CA GLU A 157 6.82 -12.54 14.49
C GLU A 157 6.01 -12.83 15.76
N LEU A 158 6.13 -11.97 16.78
CA LEU A 158 5.39 -12.13 18.04
C LEU A 158 3.87 -12.11 17.84
N LEU A 159 3.37 -11.25 16.94
CA LEU A 159 1.95 -11.19 16.59
C LEU A 159 1.49 -12.51 15.99
N HIS A 160 2.25 -13.06 15.04
CA HIS A 160 1.93 -14.33 14.41
C HIS A 160 2.01 -15.50 15.40
N GLU A 161 3.03 -15.54 16.25
CA GLU A 161 3.16 -16.56 17.30
C GLU A 161 1.95 -16.57 18.25
N ARG A 162 1.45 -15.38 18.64
CA ARG A 162 0.31 -15.26 19.55
C ARG A 162 -1.04 -15.46 18.86
N TYR A 163 -1.16 -15.07 17.59
CA TYR A 163 -2.42 -15.08 16.85
C TYR A 163 -2.22 -15.60 15.40
N PRO A 164 -1.88 -16.89 15.23
CA PRO A 164 -1.43 -17.42 13.94
C PRO A 164 -2.49 -17.40 12.84
N ASP A 165 -3.77 -17.48 13.23
CA ASP A 165 -4.90 -17.48 12.29
C ASP A 165 -5.32 -16.06 11.85
N GLN A 166 -4.79 -15.02 12.49
CA GLN A 166 -5.15 -13.65 12.16
C GLN A 166 -4.49 -13.20 10.85
N PHE A 167 -5.29 -12.52 10.04
CA PHE A 167 -4.83 -11.92 8.79
C PHE A 167 -4.05 -10.64 9.09
N VAL A 168 -2.82 -10.55 8.56
CA VAL A 168 -1.97 -9.35 8.67
C VAL A 168 -1.67 -8.83 7.27
N LEU A 169 -1.88 -7.53 7.07
CA LEU A 169 -1.64 -6.84 5.80
C LEU A 169 -0.88 -5.55 6.07
N SER A 170 0.20 -5.32 5.31
CA SER A 170 0.85 -4.02 5.33
C SER A 170 0.03 -3.06 4.47
N THR A 171 -0.72 -2.18 5.12
CA THR A 171 -1.69 -1.30 4.45
C THR A 171 -1.10 0.04 4.00
N GLU A 172 0.16 0.32 4.37
CA GLU A 172 0.84 1.58 4.09
C GLU A 172 2.35 1.43 4.19
N CYS A 173 3.06 2.01 3.22
CA CYS A 173 4.51 2.11 3.19
C CYS A 173 4.94 3.31 2.34
N CYS A 174 6.09 3.91 2.64
CA CYS A 174 6.67 4.98 1.83
C CYS A 174 8.21 4.95 1.93
N GLN A 175 8.87 5.41 0.87
CA GLN A 175 10.33 5.35 0.74
C GLN A 175 11.06 6.44 1.54
N GLU A 176 10.48 7.64 1.60
CA GLU A 176 10.98 8.76 2.38
C GLU A 176 9.83 9.66 2.83
N PHE A 177 9.92 10.06 4.09
CA PHE A 177 9.06 11.04 4.73
C PHE A 177 9.93 12.20 5.19
N SER A 178 9.88 13.34 4.50
CA SER A 178 10.65 14.52 4.90
C SER A 178 10.08 15.82 4.34
N LYS A 179 10.37 16.95 5.01
CA LYS A 179 9.96 18.29 4.54
C LYS A 179 10.63 18.69 3.21
N ARG A 180 11.70 18.00 2.82
CA ARG A 180 12.46 18.17 1.57
C ARG A 180 13.15 16.84 1.25
N PRO A 181 12.57 15.97 0.41
CA PRO A 181 13.22 14.73 0.03
C PRO A 181 14.60 15.04 -0.55
N THR A 182 15.65 14.48 0.07
CA THR A 182 17.05 14.77 -0.30
C THR A 182 17.63 13.72 -1.23
N ARG A 183 16.96 12.56 -1.36
CA ARG A 183 17.42 11.44 -2.17
C ARG A 183 16.92 11.58 -3.60
N THR A 184 17.80 11.28 -4.54
CA THR A 184 17.45 11.17 -5.95
C THR A 184 16.60 9.92 -6.17
N VAL A 185 15.70 9.99 -7.16
CA VAL A 185 14.74 8.98 -7.70
C VAL A 185 15.34 7.59 -8.06
N MET A 186 16.62 7.37 -7.74
CA MET A 186 17.47 6.30 -8.27
C MET A 186 18.30 5.55 -7.21
N GLU A 187 18.21 5.88 -5.92
CA GLU A 187 18.69 4.93 -4.90
C GLU A 187 17.76 3.73 -4.92
N LEU A 188 18.28 2.54 -5.28
CA LEU A 188 17.51 1.31 -5.37
C LEU A 188 16.56 1.20 -4.18
N GLY A 189 15.27 1.13 -4.49
CA GLY A 189 14.21 1.13 -3.50
C GLY A 189 14.48 0.12 -2.40
N ARG A 190 14.10 0.53 -1.21
CA ARG A 190 14.41 -0.18 0.03
C ARG A 190 13.79 -1.57 0.01
N TRP A 191 14.61 -2.63 -0.01
CA TRP A 191 14.15 -4.01 0.18
C TRP A 191 13.31 -4.17 1.47
N GLU A 192 13.50 -3.28 2.44
CA GLU A 192 12.68 -3.16 3.65
C GLU A 192 11.17 -3.20 3.37
N HIS A 193 10.73 -2.74 2.19
CA HIS A 193 9.33 -2.78 1.76
C HIS A 193 8.83 -4.22 1.55
N ALA A 194 9.68 -5.10 1.01
CA ALA A 194 9.39 -6.51 0.74
C ALA A 194 9.64 -7.44 1.94
N GLN A 195 10.41 -7.01 2.94
CA GLN A 195 10.68 -7.78 4.17
C GLN A 195 9.40 -8.15 4.92
N ASN A 196 8.34 -7.34 4.80
CA ASN A 196 7.00 -7.68 5.29
C ASN A 196 6.58 -9.12 4.94
N LEU A 197 6.87 -9.57 3.72
CA LEU A 197 6.46 -10.89 3.24
C LEU A 197 7.30 -12.03 3.83
N GLN A 198 8.45 -11.72 4.44
CA GLN A 198 9.23 -12.67 5.23
C GLN A 198 8.63 -12.86 6.64
N HIS A 199 7.84 -11.89 7.13
CA HIS A 199 7.29 -11.81 8.47
C HIS A 199 5.75 -11.89 8.47
N TRP A 200 5.21 -12.94 7.82
CA TRP A 200 3.79 -13.38 7.90
C TRP A 200 2.72 -12.45 7.33
N THR A 201 3.09 -11.26 6.84
CA THR A 201 2.13 -10.40 6.14
C THR A 201 1.68 -11.07 4.83
N ARG A 202 0.40 -10.89 4.47
CA ARG A 202 -0.21 -11.53 3.30
C ARG A 202 -0.26 -10.65 2.06
N GLY A 203 0.31 -9.45 2.16
CA GLY A 203 0.27 -8.46 1.10
C GLY A 203 0.81 -7.13 1.59
N TRP A 204 0.97 -6.25 0.62
CA TRP A 204 1.61 -4.97 0.82
C TRP A 204 1.00 -3.93 -0.12
N VAL A 205 0.76 -2.73 0.42
CA VAL A 205 0.16 -1.61 -0.28
C VAL A 205 0.99 -0.37 -0.04
N GLU A 206 1.44 0.23 -1.13
CA GLU A 206 2.15 1.51 -1.13
C GLU A 206 1.24 2.68 -0.81
N TRP A 207 1.85 3.78 -0.35
CA TRP A 207 1.14 5.01 -0.01
C TRP A 207 0.58 5.75 -1.23
N ASN A 208 1.29 6.79 -1.69
CA ASN A 208 0.88 7.54 -2.88
C ASN A 208 1.36 6.80 -4.14
N LEU A 209 0.43 6.49 -5.05
CA LEU A 209 0.79 5.92 -6.35
C LEU A 209 1.57 6.91 -7.22
N VAL A 210 1.22 8.19 -7.12
CA VAL A 210 1.76 9.25 -7.96
C VAL A 210 1.85 10.53 -7.14
N LEU A 211 2.99 11.20 -7.20
CA LEU A 211 3.16 12.57 -6.72
C LEU A 211 3.81 13.42 -7.82
N ASP A 212 3.86 14.74 -7.65
CA ASP A 212 4.67 15.57 -8.54
C ASP A 212 6.17 15.48 -8.19
N MET A 213 7.00 16.24 -8.91
CA MET A 213 8.45 16.28 -8.66
C MET A 213 8.85 16.84 -7.29
N TYR A 214 7.92 17.42 -6.53
CA TYR A 214 8.14 18.01 -5.21
C TYR A 214 7.48 17.20 -4.08
N GLY A 215 6.82 16.08 -4.40
CA GLY A 215 6.11 15.25 -3.43
C GLY A 215 4.76 15.81 -3.01
N GLU A 216 4.10 16.58 -3.89
CA GLU A 216 2.84 17.29 -3.70
C GLU A 216 1.71 16.70 -4.59
N PRO A 217 0.43 17.08 -4.38
CA PRO A 217 -0.12 18.06 -3.42
C PRO A 217 -0.44 17.45 -2.04
N ASN A 218 -0.30 18.28 -1.00
CA ASN A 218 -0.72 17.97 0.35
C ASN A 218 -1.10 19.27 1.07
N TRP A 219 -2.11 19.23 1.95
CA TRP A 219 -2.49 20.41 2.76
C TRP A 219 -1.77 20.46 4.12
N ALA A 220 -1.07 19.38 4.49
CA ALA A 220 -0.42 19.20 5.79
C ALA A 220 1.04 19.73 5.83
N ASN A 221 1.50 20.39 4.76
CA ASN A 221 2.86 20.94 4.60
C ASN A 221 3.97 19.88 4.76
N MET A 222 3.85 18.80 4.00
CA MET A 222 4.63 17.58 4.08
C MET A 222 4.85 16.95 2.70
N SER A 223 6.10 16.60 2.37
CA SER A 223 6.41 15.90 1.12
C SER A 223 6.71 14.43 1.35
N ALA A 224 6.42 13.59 0.36
CA ALA A 224 6.81 12.19 0.31
C ALA A 224 7.32 11.81 -1.08
N LEU A 225 7.95 10.64 -1.17
CA LEU A 225 8.23 10.00 -2.46
C LEU A 225 7.13 9.01 -2.84
N ALA A 226 6.92 8.83 -4.14
CA ALA A 226 6.00 7.88 -4.72
C ALA A 226 6.73 7.03 -5.77
N PRO A 227 6.25 5.82 -6.10
CA PRO A 227 6.90 5.02 -7.14
C PRO A 227 6.84 5.68 -8.52
N ILE A 228 5.92 6.62 -8.76
CA ILE A 228 5.88 7.45 -9.97
C ILE A 228 5.82 8.93 -9.60
N HIS A 229 6.65 9.74 -10.27
CA HIS A 229 6.67 11.20 -10.16
C HIS A 229 6.28 11.88 -11.47
N VAL A 230 5.42 12.89 -11.43
CA VAL A 230 4.93 13.62 -12.60
C VAL A 230 5.57 14.99 -12.72
N ASN A 231 6.14 15.28 -13.89
CA ASN A 231 6.50 16.64 -14.29
C ASN A 231 5.44 17.16 -15.27
N HIS A 232 4.47 17.89 -14.73
CA HIS A 232 3.35 18.42 -15.49
C HIS A 232 3.76 19.52 -16.49
N THR A 233 4.85 20.24 -16.25
CA THR A 233 5.34 21.31 -17.15
C THR A 233 5.91 20.75 -18.46
N ALA A 234 6.56 19.59 -18.40
CA ALA A 234 7.11 18.89 -19.55
C ALA A 234 6.18 17.78 -20.09
N ASN A 235 5.02 17.56 -19.46
CA ASN A 235 4.09 16.48 -19.80
C ASN A 235 4.77 15.09 -19.83
N GLU A 236 5.61 14.83 -18.84
CA GLU A 236 6.35 13.57 -18.65
C GLU A 236 6.17 13.02 -17.23
N TYR A 237 6.55 11.76 -17.03
CA TYR A 237 6.58 11.13 -15.72
C TYR A 237 7.75 10.16 -15.61
N TYR A 238 8.22 9.97 -14.39
CA TYR A 238 9.38 9.17 -14.04
C TYR A 238 8.94 8.00 -13.16
N LYS A 239 9.40 6.80 -13.47
CA LYS A 239 9.23 5.60 -12.64
C LYS A 239 10.46 5.47 -11.76
N ASP A 240 10.27 5.58 -10.44
CA ASP A 240 11.32 5.36 -9.46
C ASP A 240 11.71 3.88 -9.42
N SER A 241 12.90 3.59 -8.91
CA SER A 241 13.33 2.24 -8.52
C SER A 241 12.27 1.46 -7.73
N THR A 242 11.51 2.12 -6.85
CA THR A 242 10.43 1.51 -6.06
C THR A 242 9.36 0.87 -6.98
N PHE A 243 9.00 1.53 -8.09
CA PHE A 243 8.04 0.99 -9.08
C PHE A 243 8.50 -0.36 -9.65
N TYR A 244 9.79 -0.48 -9.94
CA TYR A 244 10.35 -1.72 -10.48
C TYR A 244 10.41 -2.82 -9.42
N ILE A 245 10.79 -2.48 -8.17
CA ILE A 245 10.79 -3.43 -7.05
C ILE A 245 9.38 -3.98 -6.81
N LEU A 246 8.38 -3.11 -6.80
CA LEU A 246 6.98 -3.51 -6.75
C LEU A 246 6.62 -4.49 -7.86
N GLY A 247 7.11 -4.25 -9.08
CA GLY A 247 6.94 -5.15 -10.22
C GLY A 247 7.54 -6.54 -10.03
N HIS A 248 8.67 -6.66 -9.32
CA HIS A 248 9.28 -7.97 -9.00
C HIS A 248 8.38 -8.86 -8.13
N PHE A 249 7.37 -8.29 -7.47
CA PHE A 249 6.35 -9.02 -6.72
C PHE A 249 5.00 -9.03 -7.43
N SER A 250 4.40 -7.85 -7.64
CA SER A 250 3.03 -7.71 -8.16
C SER A 250 2.81 -8.33 -9.52
N LYS A 251 3.83 -8.33 -10.40
CA LYS A 251 3.72 -8.94 -11.74
C LYS A 251 3.80 -10.47 -11.71
N PHE A 252 4.55 -11.02 -10.76
CA PHE A 252 4.90 -12.44 -10.75
C PHE A 252 4.12 -13.25 -9.71
N LEU A 253 3.59 -12.59 -8.68
CA LEU A 253 2.74 -13.20 -7.66
C LEU A 253 1.28 -12.88 -7.93
N VAL A 254 0.48 -13.93 -8.04
CA VAL A 254 -0.98 -13.80 -8.13
C VAL A 254 -1.60 -13.92 -6.75
N LYS A 255 -2.85 -13.49 -6.62
CA LYS A 255 -3.61 -13.67 -5.39
C LYS A 255 -3.58 -15.14 -4.95
N ASP A 256 -3.47 -15.35 -3.65
CA ASP A 256 -3.44 -16.68 -3.01
C ASP A 256 -2.16 -17.48 -3.29
N SER A 257 -1.10 -16.85 -3.84
CA SER A 257 0.26 -17.44 -3.83
C SER A 257 0.71 -17.73 -2.40
N VAL A 258 1.26 -18.91 -2.18
CA VAL A 258 1.63 -19.42 -0.85
C VAL A 258 3.12 -19.26 -0.65
N ARG A 259 3.54 -18.58 0.42
CA ARG A 259 4.95 -18.49 0.79
C ARG A 259 5.47 -19.87 1.18
N VAL A 260 6.61 -20.27 0.61
CA VAL A 260 7.30 -21.53 0.96
C VAL A 260 8.65 -21.24 1.60
N GLY A 261 9.15 -22.21 2.36
CA GLY A 261 10.44 -22.09 3.03
C GLY A 261 11.60 -22.09 2.03
N ALA A 262 12.47 -21.08 2.12
CA ALA A 262 13.73 -21.02 1.42
C ALA A 262 14.88 -20.83 2.42
N LYS A 263 16.04 -21.42 2.15
CA LYS A 263 17.24 -21.28 2.99
C LYS A 263 18.46 -21.11 2.10
N ALA A 264 19.31 -20.16 2.44
CA ALA A 264 20.60 -19.95 1.81
C ALA A 264 21.72 -20.53 2.68
N ASP A 265 22.75 -21.05 2.01
CA ASP A 265 24.00 -21.42 2.66
C ASP A 265 24.75 -20.17 3.17
N LYS A 266 25.56 -20.32 4.23
CA LYS A 266 26.37 -19.23 4.80
C LYS A 266 27.34 -18.58 3.81
N SER A 267 27.69 -19.29 2.74
CA SER A 267 28.52 -18.77 1.65
C SER A 267 27.82 -17.69 0.83
N VAL A 268 26.48 -17.69 0.77
CA VAL A 268 25.67 -16.66 0.10
C VAL A 268 25.44 -15.52 1.10
N ASN A 269 26.26 -14.48 1.00
CA ASN A 269 26.26 -13.36 1.93
C ASN A 269 25.56 -12.13 1.35
N ASN A 270 24.85 -11.39 2.20
CA ASN A 270 24.14 -10.15 1.84
C ASN A 270 23.05 -10.36 0.78
N PHE A 271 22.42 -11.54 0.75
CA PHE A 271 21.20 -11.75 -0.03
C PHE A 271 19.99 -11.66 0.88
N SER A 272 18.90 -11.12 0.35
CA SER A 272 17.57 -11.32 0.93
C SER A 272 16.65 -11.91 -0.12
N TYR A 273 15.77 -12.81 0.29
CA TYR A 273 14.99 -13.60 -0.66
C TYR A 273 13.67 -14.07 -0.05
N VAL A 274 12.70 -14.34 -0.90
CA VAL A 274 11.44 -14.97 -0.50
C VAL A 274 10.91 -15.79 -1.66
N ALA A 275 10.35 -16.96 -1.35
CA ALA A 275 9.84 -17.91 -2.33
C ALA A 275 8.34 -18.14 -2.12
N PHE A 276 7.63 -18.33 -3.22
CA PHE A 276 6.20 -18.61 -3.26
C PHE A 276 5.88 -19.69 -4.28
N VAL A 277 4.76 -20.39 -4.08
CA VAL A 277 4.14 -21.25 -5.09
C VAL A 277 2.81 -20.63 -5.50
N ARG A 278 2.58 -20.51 -6.81
CA ARG A 278 1.33 -19.98 -7.36
C ARG A 278 0.24 -21.05 -7.40
N PRO A 279 -1.02 -20.74 -7.02
CA PRO A 279 -2.07 -21.73 -6.88
C PRO A 279 -2.59 -22.28 -8.22
N ASN A 280 -2.47 -21.54 -9.32
CA ASN A 280 -3.14 -21.88 -10.58
C ASN A 280 -2.30 -22.73 -11.53
N ASP A 281 -0.99 -22.53 -11.53
CA ASP A 281 -0.05 -23.20 -12.44
C ASP A 281 1.12 -23.86 -11.71
N ASN A 282 1.07 -23.89 -10.37
CA ASN A 282 2.07 -24.50 -9.50
C ASN A 282 3.50 -23.98 -9.74
N ALA A 283 3.65 -22.80 -10.34
CA ALA A 283 4.97 -22.23 -10.57
C ALA A 283 5.58 -21.78 -9.24
N THR A 284 6.86 -22.07 -9.06
CA THR A 284 7.68 -21.50 -7.99
C THR A 284 8.20 -20.14 -8.44
N VAL A 285 7.96 -19.13 -7.61
CA VAL A 285 8.44 -17.76 -7.79
C VAL A 285 9.42 -17.44 -6.67
N LEU A 286 10.69 -17.24 -7.00
CA LEU A 286 11.73 -16.84 -6.07
C LEU A 286 12.17 -15.41 -6.40
N VAL A 287 11.96 -14.49 -5.47
CA VAL A 287 12.50 -13.13 -5.56
C VAL A 287 13.78 -13.08 -4.74
N VAL A 288 14.89 -12.66 -5.36
CA VAL A 288 16.20 -12.54 -4.71
C VAL A 288 16.69 -11.11 -4.88
N TYR A 289 17.25 -10.57 -3.81
CA TYR A 289 17.88 -9.27 -3.76
C TYR A 289 19.34 -9.43 -3.31
N ASN A 290 20.28 -8.98 -4.13
CA ASN A 290 21.69 -8.86 -3.75
C ASN A 290 21.93 -7.48 -3.12
N LEU A 291 22.00 -7.44 -1.80
CA LEU A 291 22.30 -6.22 -1.03
C LEU A 291 23.80 -5.90 -1.00
N GLY A 292 24.65 -6.79 -1.51
CA GLY A 292 26.09 -6.59 -1.57
C GLY A 292 26.52 -5.61 -2.66
N ASP A 293 27.72 -5.05 -2.46
CA ASP A 293 28.40 -4.16 -3.42
C ASP A 293 29.21 -4.90 -4.49
N LYS A 294 29.03 -6.22 -4.60
CA LYS A 294 29.74 -7.07 -5.56
C LYS A 294 28.77 -8.05 -6.24
N PRO A 295 29.04 -8.41 -7.50
CA PRO A 295 28.33 -9.51 -8.14
C PRO A 295 28.62 -10.82 -7.42
N GLN A 296 27.63 -11.72 -7.38
CA GLN A 296 27.74 -13.02 -6.73
C GLN A 296 27.10 -14.10 -7.57
N GLU A 297 27.76 -15.25 -7.67
CA GLU A 297 27.22 -16.48 -8.25
C GLU A 297 26.59 -17.34 -7.16
N PHE A 298 25.50 -18.01 -7.51
CA PHE A 298 24.82 -18.93 -6.61
C PHE A 298 24.02 -19.95 -7.41
N THR A 299 23.64 -21.04 -6.75
CA THR A 299 22.80 -22.09 -7.33
C THR A 299 21.50 -22.17 -6.54
N ILE A 300 20.38 -22.03 -7.23
CA ILE A 300 19.06 -22.36 -6.69
C ILE A 300 18.94 -23.88 -6.73
N VAL A 301 18.62 -24.49 -5.59
CA VAL A 301 18.42 -25.93 -5.47
C VAL A 301 16.97 -26.17 -5.07
N ASP A 302 16.23 -26.83 -5.94
CA ASP A 302 14.89 -27.31 -5.66
C ASP A 302 14.82 -28.80 -5.99
N LYS A 303 14.22 -29.60 -5.10
CA LYS A 303 14.20 -31.06 -5.23
C LYS A 303 13.37 -31.55 -6.40
N SER A 304 12.36 -30.78 -6.81
CA SER A 304 11.47 -31.13 -7.93
C SER A 304 12.12 -30.90 -9.29
N VAL A 305 12.88 -29.79 -9.45
CA VAL A 305 13.44 -29.37 -10.75
C VAL A 305 14.97 -29.48 -10.85
N GLY A 306 15.67 -29.71 -9.75
CA GLY A 306 17.13 -29.82 -9.70
C GLY A 306 17.84 -28.50 -9.38
N HIS A 307 18.70 -28.05 -10.29
CA HIS A 307 19.64 -26.94 -10.04
C HIS A 307 19.55 -25.86 -11.11
N ILE A 308 19.47 -24.60 -10.69
CA ILE A 308 19.55 -23.42 -11.56
C ILE A 308 20.74 -22.58 -11.13
N ASN A 309 21.79 -22.55 -11.96
CA ASN A 309 22.94 -21.69 -11.71
C ASN A 309 22.64 -20.26 -12.16
N SER A 310 22.98 -19.27 -11.34
CA SER A 310 22.75 -17.87 -11.65
C SER A 310 23.86 -16.96 -11.12
N ARG A 311 23.89 -15.74 -11.66
CA ARG A 311 24.76 -14.65 -11.23
C ARG A 311 23.94 -13.38 -11.09
N MET A 312 24.02 -12.76 -9.93
CA MET A 312 23.38 -11.48 -9.64
C MET A 312 24.43 -10.39 -9.54
N GLU A 313 24.20 -9.27 -10.24
CA GLU A 313 25.02 -8.07 -10.10
C GLU A 313 24.88 -7.48 -8.70
N ALA A 314 25.85 -6.65 -8.31
CA ALA A 314 25.78 -5.86 -7.09
C ALA A 314 24.48 -5.02 -7.08
N ARG A 315 23.86 -4.89 -5.90
CA ARG A 315 22.71 -4.00 -5.71
C ARG A 315 21.61 -4.25 -6.76
N SER A 316 21.18 -5.50 -6.89
CA SER A 316 20.18 -5.89 -7.90
C SER A 316 19.10 -6.78 -7.31
N VAL A 317 17.93 -6.76 -7.96
CA VAL A 317 16.82 -7.67 -7.68
C VAL A 317 16.53 -8.50 -8.92
N GLN A 318 16.25 -9.79 -8.73
CA GLN A 318 15.87 -10.71 -9.78
C GLN A 318 14.70 -11.58 -9.31
N THR A 319 13.74 -11.82 -10.20
CA THR A 319 12.64 -12.76 -9.96
C THR A 319 12.81 -13.95 -10.88
N TYR A 320 12.93 -15.14 -10.28
CA TYR A 320 12.98 -16.41 -10.96
C TYR A 320 11.60 -17.03 -10.93
N ILE A 321 11.17 -17.56 -12.07
CA ILE A 321 9.94 -18.32 -12.20
C ILE A 321 10.23 -19.62 -12.93
N TYR A 322 9.81 -20.74 -12.34
CA TYR A 322 10.02 -22.06 -12.89
C TYR A 322 8.89 -23.01 -12.46
N TRP A 323 8.78 -24.13 -13.18
CA TRP A 323 7.74 -25.14 -13.01
C TRP A 323 8.39 -26.50 -12.79
N ASP A 324 7.73 -27.31 -11.97
CA ASP A 324 8.07 -28.73 -11.72
C ASP A 324 7.84 -29.62 -12.95
#